data_AF-A0A1A7MSL2-F1
#
_entry.id   AF-A0A1A7MSL2-F1
#
_cell.length_a   1.000
_cell.length_b   1.000
_cell.length_c   1.000
_cell.angle_alpha   90.00
_cell.angle_beta   90.00
_cell.angle_gamma   90.00
#
_symmetry.space_group_name_H-M   'P 1'
#
loop_
_entity.id
_entity.type
_entity.pdbx_description
1 polymer ?
#
loop_
_entity_poly.entity_id
_entity_poly.type
_entity_poly.pdbx_seq_one_letter_code
_entity_poly.pdbx_strand_id
1 'polypeptide(L)'
;MKPRHSQTNKAAIQVICLGSGGGPSEDNVTGLLVRSTATDWARGSLLAVDAGSHLAAITRILEKNLPNEAPAPELPPQDMETDGTSSPTSSPPTRNPIQPKTLPEPIILDNGPFAGLSLPHASARANAAHVVRAHVSTYLITHPHLDHLAGFAINTAAFHATSRPKRLAALPFTVEAIKRHIFNDVIWPNLTDEDGGVGFVSFQRLREGGDIMVGTGEGRGYIEVCDGLGVKGFKVSHGNCMKEPQPTRSQRGSLGSISEPDYSAFKGPDHRNLSIPYVFGTPGEQTPGQSYYSPGVQGRSFTSDPTPQHSVVDSTAYFIRDYDTSKEVLIFGDVEPDSISRVPRLANIWAEAAPKIAEGILSGIFIECSYDDSQPDAVLFGHLAPRHVVAEMKTLAQMVKDEKAARALDRAQRKRKRSSNGLNITMDDITDNKKRNKSVITRSSSMQPRRGSLPLMVPEEESQATTPDYAGTERNTPVPPDAPLQGVRVVIIHVKDTMEDGPHVGERILMQLNEHADALEIEGFGKLGCEFVISKSGEDYFF
;
A
#
# COMPACT_ATOMS: atom_id res chain seq x y z
N MET A 1 40.42 -13.79 -6.32
CA MET A 1 39.09 -13.19 -6.56
C MET A 1 38.12 -14.31 -6.94
N LYS A 2 36.90 -14.35 -6.40
CA LYS A 2 35.83 -15.20 -6.97
C LYS A 2 35.25 -14.49 -8.20
N PRO A 3 34.79 -15.22 -9.24
CA PRO A 3 34.16 -14.58 -10.40
C PRO A 3 32.85 -13.91 -9.99
N ARG A 4 32.53 -12.76 -10.60
CA ARG A 4 31.18 -12.21 -10.56
C ARG A 4 30.28 -13.13 -11.39
N HIS A 5 29.30 -13.78 -10.77
CA HIS A 5 28.19 -14.35 -11.54
C HIS A 5 27.43 -13.21 -12.22
N SER A 6 26.93 -13.46 -13.43
CA SER A 6 25.98 -12.58 -14.08
C SER A 6 24.74 -12.43 -13.20
N GLN A 7 24.35 -11.20 -12.88
CA GLN A 7 23.04 -10.96 -12.27
C GLN A 7 21.97 -11.37 -13.29
N THR A 8 21.31 -12.50 -13.04
CA THR A 8 19.99 -12.74 -13.61
C THR A 8 19.06 -11.66 -13.07
N ASN A 9 18.14 -11.18 -13.91
CA ASN A 9 17.35 -9.98 -13.63
C ASN A 9 16.17 -10.35 -12.69
N LYS A 10 16.48 -10.75 -11.45
CA LYS A 10 15.49 -11.09 -10.41
C LYS A 10 14.67 -9.83 -10.11
N ALA A 11 13.36 -9.91 -10.30
CA ALA A 11 12.44 -8.82 -9.96
C ALA A 11 12.57 -8.44 -8.47
N ALA A 12 12.39 -7.16 -8.16
CA ALA A 12 12.62 -6.58 -6.85
C ALA A 12 11.41 -6.69 -5.94
N ILE A 13 10.21 -6.49 -6.49
CA ILE A 13 8.95 -6.51 -5.73
C ILE A 13 8.07 -7.65 -6.26
N GLN A 14 7.48 -8.42 -5.34
CA GLN A 14 6.36 -9.31 -5.63
C GLN A 14 5.08 -8.71 -5.02
N VAL A 15 4.00 -8.68 -5.79
CA VAL A 15 2.65 -8.32 -5.35
C VAL A 15 1.74 -9.52 -5.57
N ILE A 16 1.17 -10.08 -4.50
CA ILE A 16 0.24 -11.22 -4.52
C ILE A 16 -1.18 -10.68 -4.37
N CYS A 17 -2.08 -11.09 -5.27
CA CYS A 17 -3.49 -10.73 -5.20
C CYS A 17 -4.26 -11.69 -4.27
N LEU A 18 -4.80 -11.18 -3.15
CA LEU A 18 -5.71 -11.94 -2.28
C LEU A 18 -7.16 -11.76 -2.72
N GLY A 19 -7.55 -10.56 -3.13
CA GLY A 19 -8.85 -10.24 -3.72
C GLY A 19 -8.73 -9.05 -4.67
N SER A 20 -9.45 -9.11 -5.79
CA SER A 20 -9.47 -8.09 -6.85
C SER A 20 -10.85 -7.54 -7.18
N GLY A 21 -11.89 -7.98 -6.47
CA GLY A 21 -13.25 -7.48 -6.65
C GLY A 21 -13.50 -6.17 -5.88
N GLY A 22 -14.43 -5.36 -6.37
CA GLY A 22 -15.00 -4.22 -5.64
C GLY A 22 -16.40 -4.48 -5.08
N GLY A 23 -16.73 -5.75 -4.84
CA GLY A 23 -18.08 -6.23 -4.55
C GLY A 23 -18.91 -6.50 -5.82
N PRO A 24 -20.22 -6.77 -5.67
CA PRO A 24 -20.96 -6.81 -4.41
C PRO A 24 -20.67 -8.06 -3.55
N SER A 25 -20.07 -9.12 -4.10
CA SER A 25 -19.63 -10.30 -3.31
C SER A 25 -18.50 -9.94 -2.34
N GLU A 26 -18.67 -10.24 -1.06
CA GLU A 26 -17.70 -9.94 0.01
C GLU A 26 -16.51 -10.92 0.08
N ASP A 27 -16.53 -12.01 -0.71
CA ASP A 27 -15.57 -13.10 -0.59
C ASP A 27 -14.26 -12.87 -1.37
N ASN A 28 -14.24 -11.90 -2.29
CA ASN A 28 -13.13 -11.57 -3.20
C ASN A 28 -12.76 -10.07 -3.21
N VAL A 29 -13.28 -9.28 -2.27
CA VAL A 29 -13.01 -7.83 -2.18
C VAL A 29 -11.53 -7.48 -1.98
N THR A 30 -11.11 -6.30 -2.43
CA THR A 30 -9.72 -5.82 -2.51
C THR A 30 -8.81 -6.19 -1.32
N GLY A 31 -7.67 -6.79 -1.64
CA GLY A 31 -6.58 -7.02 -0.69
C GLY A 31 -5.35 -7.61 -1.38
N LEU A 32 -4.17 -7.05 -1.08
CA LEU A 32 -2.89 -7.43 -1.70
C LEU A 32 -1.84 -7.73 -0.63
N LEU A 33 -0.87 -8.61 -0.92
CA LEU A 33 0.37 -8.73 -0.15
C LEU A 33 1.56 -8.28 -1.00
N VAL A 34 2.41 -7.41 -0.47
CA VAL A 34 3.59 -6.87 -1.14
C VAL A 34 4.84 -7.23 -0.34
N ARG A 35 5.90 -7.68 -1.01
CA ARG A 35 7.22 -7.90 -0.40
C ARG A 35 8.37 -7.51 -1.31
N SER A 36 9.50 -7.16 -0.71
CA SER A 36 10.80 -7.17 -1.38
C SER A 36 11.29 -8.61 -1.56
N THR A 37 11.71 -8.98 -2.76
CA THR A 37 12.26 -10.32 -3.04
C THR A 37 13.69 -10.49 -2.49
N ALA A 38 14.32 -9.43 -1.99
CA ALA A 38 15.61 -9.49 -1.30
C ALA A 38 15.48 -9.97 0.15
N THR A 39 14.28 -9.82 0.76
CA THR A 39 13.97 -10.33 2.11
C THR A 39 13.61 -11.83 2.13
N ASP A 40 13.59 -12.47 0.96
CA ASP A 40 13.00 -13.79 0.71
C ASP A 40 11.65 -13.94 1.45
N TRP A 41 11.53 -14.88 2.40
CA TRP A 41 10.34 -15.09 3.23
C TRP A 41 10.62 -14.82 4.72
N ALA A 42 11.31 -13.71 5.03
CA ALA A 42 11.60 -13.30 6.40
C ALA A 42 10.33 -13.10 7.28
N ARG A 43 10.53 -13.13 8.60
CA ARG A 43 9.46 -12.93 9.58
C ARG A 43 9.09 -11.45 9.73
N GLY A 44 8.07 -11.05 8.97
CA GLY A 44 7.55 -9.69 8.99
C GLY A 44 7.78 -8.91 7.69
N SER A 45 8.29 -9.53 6.63
CA SER A 45 8.54 -8.87 5.35
C SER A 45 7.34 -8.80 4.40
N LEU A 46 6.15 -9.24 4.81
CA LEU A 46 4.92 -9.01 4.04
C LEU A 46 4.19 -7.76 4.56
N LEU A 47 3.99 -6.82 3.64
CA LEU A 47 3.11 -5.68 3.78
C LEU A 47 1.75 -6.06 3.20
N ALA A 48 0.66 -6.00 3.96
CA ALA A 48 -0.67 -6.05 3.38
C ALA A 48 -1.04 -4.65 2.86
N VAL A 49 -1.60 -4.54 1.65
CA VAL A 49 -2.10 -3.28 1.09
C VAL A 49 -3.59 -3.47 0.83
N ASP A 50 -4.38 -2.77 1.64
CA ASP A 50 -5.77 -3.10 1.97
C ASP A 50 -5.98 -4.57 2.40
N ALA A 51 -7.15 -4.84 2.99
CA ALA A 51 -7.47 -6.12 3.62
C ALA A 51 -8.97 -6.35 3.75
N GLY A 52 -9.72 -6.20 2.66
CA GLY A 52 -11.06 -6.76 2.53
C GLY A 52 -10.99 -8.29 2.53
N SER A 53 -10.41 -8.88 1.49
CA SER A 53 -10.07 -10.31 1.47
C SER A 53 -8.67 -10.54 2.04
N HIS A 54 -8.58 -11.29 3.14
CA HIS A 54 -7.29 -11.56 3.79
C HIS A 54 -7.09 -13.04 4.19
N LEU A 55 -7.26 -13.44 5.45
CA LEU A 55 -6.98 -14.82 5.92
C LEU A 55 -7.74 -15.91 5.14
N ALA A 56 -8.99 -15.65 4.72
CA ALA A 56 -9.77 -16.58 3.92
C ALA A 56 -9.15 -16.80 2.53
N ALA A 57 -8.75 -15.72 1.84
CA ALA A 57 -8.06 -15.80 0.57
C ALA A 57 -6.70 -16.50 0.67
N ILE A 58 -5.89 -16.17 1.68
CA ILE A 58 -4.62 -16.87 1.96
C ILE A 58 -4.86 -18.37 2.16
N THR A 59 -5.94 -18.75 2.87
CA THR A 59 -6.33 -20.15 3.04
C THR A 59 -6.65 -20.81 1.70
N ARG A 60 -7.54 -20.23 0.89
CA ARG A 60 -7.92 -20.75 -0.44
C ARG A 60 -6.74 -20.85 -1.43
N ILE A 61 -5.75 -19.96 -1.33
CA ILE A 61 -4.53 -20.03 -2.15
C ILE A 61 -3.65 -21.19 -1.70
N LEU A 62 -3.51 -21.41 -0.39
CA LEU A 62 -2.74 -22.53 0.16
C LEU A 62 -3.42 -23.88 -0.08
N GLU A 63 -4.75 -23.97 -0.01
CA GLU A 63 -5.53 -25.18 -0.35
C GLU A 63 -5.27 -25.66 -1.78
N LYS A 64 -5.03 -24.75 -2.72
CA LYS A 64 -4.73 -25.07 -4.13
C LYS A 64 -3.27 -25.50 -4.39
N ASN A 65 -2.35 -25.22 -3.47
CA ASN A 65 -0.90 -25.37 -3.70
C ASN A 65 -0.20 -26.33 -2.72
N LEU A 66 -0.81 -26.66 -1.58
CA LEU A 66 -0.31 -27.71 -0.69
C LEU A 66 -0.52 -29.11 -1.33
N PRO A 67 0.37 -30.08 -1.06
CA PRO A 67 0.11 -31.48 -1.39
C PRO A 67 -1.20 -31.94 -0.74
N ASN A 68 -2.02 -32.71 -1.47
CA ASN A 68 -3.32 -33.21 -1.00
C ASN A 68 -3.26 -33.71 0.45
N GLU A 69 -4.14 -33.21 1.31
CA GLU A 69 -4.06 -33.43 2.75
C GLU A 69 -4.04 -34.93 3.12
N ALA A 70 -3.10 -35.31 3.99
CA ALA A 70 -3.33 -36.47 4.84
C ALA A 70 -4.60 -36.19 5.68
N PRO A 71 -5.52 -37.16 5.83
CA PRO A 71 -6.84 -36.90 6.38
C PRO A 71 -6.76 -36.20 7.75
N ALA A 72 -7.67 -35.25 7.96
CA ALA A 72 -7.74 -34.49 9.21
C ALA A 72 -7.70 -35.44 10.42
N PRO A 73 -6.86 -35.16 11.43
CA PRO A 73 -6.67 -36.08 12.55
C PRO A 73 -8.01 -36.33 13.23
N GLU A 74 -8.46 -37.58 13.21
CA GLU A 74 -9.71 -37.99 13.83
C GLU A 74 -9.75 -37.48 15.28
N LEU A 75 -10.89 -36.90 15.66
CA LEU A 75 -11.11 -36.58 17.06
C LEU A 75 -10.98 -37.89 17.85
N PRO A 76 -10.16 -37.96 18.92
CA PRO A 76 -10.13 -39.14 19.76
C PRO A 76 -11.57 -39.40 20.25
N PRO A 77 -12.03 -40.66 20.24
CA PRO A 77 -13.41 -40.97 20.61
C PRO A 77 -13.70 -40.36 21.98
N GLN A 78 -14.82 -39.65 22.08
CA GLN A 78 -15.30 -39.17 23.36
C GLN A 78 -15.79 -40.38 24.15
N ASP A 79 -14.94 -40.88 25.04
CA ASP A 79 -15.31 -41.89 26.02
C ASP A 79 -16.44 -41.33 26.90
N MET A 80 -17.69 -41.64 26.54
CA MET A 80 -18.83 -41.41 27.40
C MET A 80 -18.71 -42.36 28.60
N GLU A 81 -18.20 -41.84 29.71
CA GLU A 81 -18.28 -42.52 31.01
C GLU A 81 -19.76 -42.66 31.42
N THR A 82 -20.38 -43.78 31.02
CA THR A 82 -21.69 -44.18 31.51
C THR A 82 -21.57 -44.62 32.98
N ASP A 83 -22.09 -43.80 33.89
CA ASP A 83 -22.03 -44.03 35.33
C ASP A 83 -22.59 -45.43 35.70
N GLY A 84 -21.84 -46.19 36.49
CA GLY A 84 -21.86 -47.65 36.43
C GLY A 84 -21.19 -48.39 37.59
N THR A 85 -21.43 -47.93 38.83
CA THR A 85 -21.24 -48.66 40.11
C THR A 85 -20.25 -49.84 40.19
N SER A 86 -19.07 -49.53 40.75
CA SER A 86 -18.29 -50.36 41.70
C SER A 86 -17.74 -51.75 41.30
N SER A 87 -16.41 -51.84 41.20
CA SER A 87 -15.58 -52.86 41.89
C SER A 87 -14.08 -52.51 41.80
N PRO A 88 -13.30 -52.49 42.90
CA PRO A 88 -11.87 -52.16 42.85
C PRO A 88 -10.97 -53.41 42.75
N THR A 89 -10.28 -53.58 41.62
CA THR A 89 -9.14 -54.51 41.49
C THR A 89 -7.92 -53.80 40.91
N SER A 90 -6.74 -54.10 41.45
CA SER A 90 -5.55 -53.26 41.33
C SER A 90 -4.59 -53.69 40.22
N SER A 91 -4.38 -52.81 39.24
CA SER A 91 -3.22 -52.81 38.33
C SER A 91 -2.84 -51.37 38.01
N PRO A 92 -1.59 -50.90 38.25
CA PRO A 92 -1.16 -49.59 37.80
C PRO A 92 -0.99 -49.62 36.26
N PRO A 93 -1.61 -48.72 35.50
CA PRO A 93 -1.38 -48.65 34.06
C PRO A 93 0.08 -48.25 33.80
N THR A 94 0.80 -49.06 33.02
CA THR A 94 2.14 -48.70 32.56
C THR A 94 2.05 -47.45 31.69
N ARG A 95 2.41 -46.30 32.27
CA ARG A 95 2.40 -45.00 31.59
C ARG A 95 3.45 -45.02 30.48
N ASN A 96 3.01 -45.40 29.27
CA ASN A 96 3.82 -45.29 28.06
C ASN A 96 4.41 -43.87 28.02
N PRO A 97 5.74 -43.72 27.90
CA PRO A 97 6.32 -42.40 27.75
C PRO A 97 5.76 -41.80 26.48
N ILE A 98 5.11 -40.64 26.61
CA ILE A 98 4.63 -39.88 25.46
C ILE A 98 5.88 -39.54 24.64
N GLN A 99 6.07 -40.26 23.52
CA GLN A 99 7.11 -39.90 22.56
C GLN A 99 6.86 -38.44 22.17
N PRO A 100 7.87 -37.56 22.25
CA PRO A 100 7.70 -36.20 21.77
C PRO A 100 7.30 -36.30 20.31
N LYS A 101 6.08 -35.83 19.96
CA LYS A 101 5.64 -35.78 18.57
C LYS A 101 6.70 -34.97 17.82
N THR A 102 7.48 -35.66 16.98
CA THR A 102 8.41 -35.02 16.06
C THR A 102 7.60 -34.00 15.27
N LEU A 103 7.96 -32.72 15.38
CA LEU A 103 7.32 -31.68 14.59
C LEU A 103 7.44 -32.09 13.12
N PRO A 104 6.35 -32.05 12.34
CA PRO A 104 6.42 -32.41 10.93
C PRO A 104 7.45 -31.51 10.24
N GLU A 105 8.22 -32.09 9.32
CA GLU A 105 9.19 -31.31 8.55
C GLU A 105 8.46 -30.20 7.78
N PRO A 106 8.95 -28.95 7.78
CA PRO A 106 8.26 -27.85 7.13
C PRO A 106 8.08 -28.10 5.63
N ILE A 107 6.84 -28.00 5.16
CA ILE A 107 6.50 -28.11 3.75
C ILE A 107 7.01 -26.86 3.04
N ILE A 108 7.83 -27.01 2.00
CA ILE A 108 8.17 -25.90 1.10
C ILE A 108 7.24 -25.98 -0.10
N LEU A 109 6.65 -24.86 -0.50
CA LEU A 109 5.83 -24.80 -1.71
C LEU A 109 6.71 -24.64 -2.95
N ASP A 110 6.57 -25.53 -3.92
CA ASP A 110 7.31 -25.45 -5.19
C ASP A 110 6.71 -24.43 -6.17
N ASN A 111 5.41 -24.12 -6.04
CA ASN A 111 4.62 -23.35 -7.02
C ASN A 111 3.62 -22.38 -6.35
N GLY A 112 3.05 -21.49 -7.16
CA GLY A 112 2.06 -20.49 -6.76
C GLY A 112 2.66 -19.27 -6.04
N PRO A 113 1.81 -18.29 -5.63
CA PRO A 113 2.28 -17.02 -5.06
C PRO A 113 3.18 -17.14 -3.82
N PHE A 114 3.04 -18.22 -3.06
CA PHE A 114 3.81 -18.51 -1.86
C PHE A 114 5.00 -19.47 -2.12
N ALA A 115 5.44 -19.63 -3.38
CA ALA A 115 6.58 -20.49 -3.73
C ALA A 115 7.86 -20.13 -2.94
N GLY A 116 8.55 -21.16 -2.45
CA GLY A 116 9.71 -21.04 -1.58
C GLY A 116 9.40 -20.69 -0.11
N LEU A 117 8.13 -20.48 0.27
CA LEU A 117 7.75 -20.31 1.67
C LEU A 117 7.80 -21.65 2.41
N SER A 118 8.44 -21.65 3.59
CA SER A 118 8.51 -22.79 4.49
C SER A 118 7.34 -22.79 5.48
N LEU A 119 6.49 -23.81 5.40
CA LEU A 119 5.21 -23.92 6.11
C LEU A 119 5.24 -25.02 7.19
N PRO A 120 5.10 -24.70 8.48
CA PRO A 120 5.33 -25.65 9.58
C PRO A 120 4.10 -26.48 9.99
N HIS A 121 3.02 -26.46 9.21
CA HIS A 121 1.79 -27.20 9.49
C HIS A 121 1.33 -27.98 8.26
N ALA A 122 0.54 -29.04 8.46
CA ALA A 122 0.03 -29.85 7.36
C ALA A 122 -1.11 -29.15 6.60
N SER A 123 -2.06 -28.53 7.30
CA SER A 123 -3.29 -27.98 6.71
C SER A 123 -3.21 -26.51 6.33
N ALA A 124 -3.90 -26.16 5.24
CA ALA A 124 -3.93 -24.81 4.68
C ALA A 124 -4.38 -23.75 5.71
N ARG A 125 -5.43 -24.02 6.48
CA ARG A 125 -5.96 -23.12 7.52
C ARG A 125 -4.92 -22.79 8.61
N ALA A 126 -4.10 -23.77 9.01
CA ALA A 126 -3.04 -23.55 9.99
C ALA A 126 -1.90 -22.74 9.40
N ASN A 127 -1.51 -23.03 8.15
CA ASN A 127 -0.48 -22.30 7.43
C ASN A 127 -0.89 -20.86 7.08
N ALA A 128 -2.15 -20.60 6.74
CA ALA A 128 -2.68 -19.25 6.53
C ALA A 128 -2.60 -18.42 7.82
N ALA A 129 -2.98 -19.01 8.95
CA ALA A 129 -2.78 -18.38 10.26
C ALA A 129 -1.28 -18.16 10.57
N HIS A 130 -0.37 -19.03 10.11
CA HIS A 130 1.07 -18.83 10.21
C HIS A 130 1.55 -17.62 9.39
N VAL A 131 1.15 -17.51 8.12
CA VAL A 131 1.45 -16.37 7.24
C VAL A 131 1.01 -15.05 7.88
N VAL A 132 -0.25 -14.97 8.30
CA VAL A 132 -0.80 -13.77 8.96
C VAL A 132 -0.08 -13.47 10.27
N ARG A 133 0.29 -14.48 11.07
CA ARG A 133 0.93 -14.25 12.38
C ARG A 133 2.41 -13.88 12.29
N ALA A 134 3.17 -14.59 11.46
CA ALA A 134 4.63 -14.54 11.42
C ALA A 134 5.23 -13.69 10.29
N HIS A 135 4.53 -13.52 9.16
CA HIS A 135 5.07 -12.89 7.95
C HIS A 135 4.43 -11.54 7.61
N VAL A 136 3.11 -11.38 7.78
CA VAL A 136 2.45 -10.06 7.67
C VAL A 136 2.82 -9.19 8.87
N SER A 137 3.45 -8.03 8.66
CA SER A 137 3.83 -7.11 9.74
C SER A 137 2.88 -5.92 9.88
N THR A 138 2.57 -5.30 8.74
CA THR A 138 1.86 -4.03 8.64
C THR A 138 0.76 -4.11 7.60
N TYR A 139 -0.36 -3.45 7.89
CA TYR A 139 -1.49 -3.24 7.02
C TYR A 139 -1.50 -1.78 6.56
N LEU A 140 -1.30 -1.55 5.28
CA LEU A 140 -1.31 -0.25 4.63
C LEU A 140 -2.70 -0.01 4.04
N ILE A 141 -3.55 0.72 4.76
CA ILE A 141 -4.95 0.92 4.35
C ILE A 141 -5.09 2.21 3.55
N THR A 142 -5.76 2.14 2.40
CA THR A 142 -5.99 3.29 1.50
C THR A 142 -7.07 4.20 2.05
N HIS A 143 -8.22 3.62 2.40
CA HIS A 143 -9.42 4.33 2.86
C HIS A 143 -10.32 3.40 3.71
N PRO A 144 -11.27 3.92 4.50
CA PRO A 144 -11.93 3.17 5.56
C PRO A 144 -13.22 2.42 5.12
N HIS A 145 -13.42 2.14 3.83
CA HIS A 145 -14.56 1.35 3.38
C HIS A 145 -14.38 -0.15 3.74
N LEU A 146 -15.50 -0.86 3.93
CA LEU A 146 -15.49 -2.21 4.53
C LEU A 146 -14.87 -3.25 3.60
N ASP A 147 -15.07 -3.12 2.30
CA ASP A 147 -14.42 -3.89 1.24
C ASP A 147 -12.89 -3.70 1.17
N HIS A 148 -12.31 -2.74 1.89
CA HIS A 148 -10.86 -2.56 2.04
C HIS A 148 -10.35 -2.92 3.44
N LEU A 149 -11.23 -3.27 4.39
CA LEU A 149 -10.90 -3.33 5.81
C LEU A 149 -11.49 -4.54 6.59
N ALA A 150 -12.60 -5.12 6.14
CA ALA A 150 -13.36 -6.11 6.91
C ALA A 150 -12.56 -7.36 7.25
N GLY A 151 -11.75 -7.86 6.30
CA GLY A 151 -10.82 -8.96 6.54
C GLY A 151 -9.83 -8.64 7.64
N PHE A 152 -9.17 -7.48 7.63
CA PHE A 152 -8.29 -7.06 8.72
C PHE A 152 -9.04 -7.01 10.07
N ALA A 153 -10.20 -6.34 10.12
CA ALA A 153 -10.99 -6.21 11.34
C ALA A 153 -11.35 -7.59 11.91
N ILE A 154 -11.93 -8.49 11.10
CA ILE A 154 -12.27 -9.86 11.50
C ILE A 154 -11.02 -10.68 11.88
N ASN A 155 -9.91 -10.50 11.16
CA ASN A 155 -8.67 -11.25 11.39
C ASN A 155 -7.92 -10.82 12.67
N THR A 156 -8.26 -9.68 13.28
CA THR A 156 -7.73 -9.30 14.61
C THR A 156 -7.94 -10.39 15.67
N ALA A 157 -9.02 -11.18 15.56
CA ALA A 157 -9.27 -12.34 16.42
C ALA A 157 -8.14 -13.38 16.39
N ALA A 158 -7.35 -13.44 15.31
CA ALA A 158 -6.17 -14.31 15.21
C ALA A 158 -4.89 -13.69 15.81
N PHE A 159 -4.86 -12.41 16.19
CA PHE A 159 -3.64 -11.70 16.60
C PHE A 159 -3.17 -12.03 18.03
N HIS A 160 -3.98 -12.70 18.85
CA HIS A 160 -3.65 -13.13 20.22
C HIS A 160 -2.40 -14.05 20.38
N ALA A 161 -1.72 -14.39 19.28
CA ALA A 161 -0.50 -15.20 19.25
C ALA A 161 0.53 -14.69 18.21
N THR A 162 0.57 -13.37 17.95
CA THR A 162 1.62 -12.73 17.15
C THR A 162 2.83 -12.38 18.04
N SER A 163 4.03 -12.32 17.46
CA SER A 163 5.26 -11.94 18.19
C SER A 163 5.42 -10.43 18.40
N ARG A 164 4.62 -9.63 17.71
CA ARG A 164 4.47 -8.17 17.85
C ARG A 164 2.99 -7.80 17.59
N PRO A 165 2.46 -6.70 18.17
CA PRO A 165 1.23 -6.07 17.68
C PRO A 165 1.31 -5.85 16.17
N LYS A 166 0.18 -5.98 15.46
CA LYS A 166 0.13 -5.62 14.05
C LYS A 166 0.11 -4.10 13.92
N ARG A 167 0.74 -3.58 12.88
CA ARG A 167 0.69 -2.15 12.60
C ARG A 167 -0.38 -1.86 11.56
N LEU A 168 -1.19 -0.84 11.76
CA LEU A 168 -2.02 -0.24 10.71
C LEU A 168 -1.39 1.11 10.33
N ALA A 169 -0.86 1.19 9.11
CA ALA A 169 -0.32 2.40 8.54
C ALA A 169 -1.35 2.99 7.57
N ALA A 170 -1.70 4.27 7.72
CA ALA A 170 -2.55 4.96 6.77
C ALA A 170 -2.41 6.48 6.90
N LEU A 171 -2.92 7.25 5.93
CA LEU A 171 -3.10 8.69 6.10
C LEU A 171 -4.12 8.99 7.22
N PRO A 172 -4.06 10.18 7.86
CA PRO A 172 -4.75 10.41 9.13
C PRO A 172 -6.28 10.28 9.06
N PHE A 173 -6.91 10.64 7.93
CA PHE A 173 -8.37 10.53 7.77
C PHE A 173 -8.85 9.08 7.89
N THR A 174 -8.12 8.13 7.31
CA THR A 174 -8.37 6.69 7.41
C THR A 174 -8.17 6.19 8.84
N VAL A 175 -7.08 6.59 9.51
CA VAL A 175 -6.81 6.20 10.90
C VAL A 175 -7.91 6.68 11.85
N GLU A 176 -8.28 7.96 11.81
CA GLU A 176 -9.31 8.52 12.69
C GLU A 176 -10.70 7.93 12.38
N ALA A 177 -11.00 7.62 11.11
CA ALA A 177 -12.24 6.95 10.75
C ALA A 177 -12.31 5.53 11.35
N ILE A 178 -11.25 4.73 11.18
CA ILE A 178 -11.18 3.35 11.73
C ILE A 178 -11.25 3.36 13.25
N LYS A 179 -10.50 4.26 13.90
CA LYS A 179 -10.52 4.43 15.36
C LYS A 179 -11.92 4.80 15.87
N ARG A 180 -12.58 5.78 15.25
CA ARG A 180 -13.89 6.28 15.68
C ARG A 180 -15.06 5.36 15.35
N HIS A 181 -15.01 4.66 14.21
CA HIS A 181 -16.17 3.97 13.64
C HIS A 181 -16.06 2.45 13.62
N ILE A 182 -14.86 1.86 13.78
CA ILE A 182 -14.67 0.40 13.79
C ILE A 182 -14.23 -0.09 15.18
N PHE A 183 -13.07 0.34 15.68
CA PHE A 183 -12.52 -0.09 16.96
C PHE A 183 -13.04 0.72 18.15
N ASN A 184 -14.36 0.68 18.34
CA ASN A 184 -15.11 1.55 19.24
C ASN A 184 -16.02 0.81 20.25
N ASP A 185 -15.79 -0.49 20.43
CA ASP A 185 -16.57 -1.39 21.31
C ASP A 185 -18.06 -1.53 20.96
N VAL A 186 -18.49 -1.02 19.80
CA VAL A 186 -19.85 -1.14 19.26
C VAL A 186 -19.88 -1.93 17.95
N ILE A 187 -19.01 -1.59 17.00
CA ILE A 187 -18.88 -2.33 15.73
C ILE A 187 -17.81 -3.41 15.84
N TRP A 188 -16.68 -3.10 16.47
CA TRP A 188 -15.65 -4.07 16.84
C TRP A 188 -15.02 -3.65 18.18
N PRO A 189 -14.56 -4.61 19.03
CA PRO A 189 -13.83 -4.27 20.25
C PRO A 189 -12.62 -3.38 19.97
N ASN A 190 -12.28 -2.47 20.90
CA ASN A 190 -11.08 -1.65 20.78
C ASN A 190 -9.82 -2.51 21.01
N LEU A 191 -9.31 -3.07 19.92
CA LEU A 191 -8.09 -3.89 19.90
C LEU A 191 -6.82 -3.05 19.62
N THR A 192 -6.93 -1.73 19.60
CA THR A 192 -5.82 -0.80 19.35
C THR A 192 -4.99 -0.52 20.61
N ASP A 193 -3.85 0.14 20.49
CA ASP A 193 -3.05 0.67 21.60
C ASP A 193 -3.48 2.08 22.05
N GLU A 194 -4.57 2.62 21.47
CA GLU A 194 -5.14 3.92 21.81
C GLU A 194 -6.47 3.80 22.59
N ASP A 195 -6.84 4.89 23.27
CA ASP A 195 -8.12 5.10 23.96
C ASP A 195 -8.55 3.95 24.90
N GLY A 196 -7.59 3.25 25.50
CA GLY A 196 -7.80 2.16 26.47
C GLY A 196 -7.94 0.77 25.87
N GLY A 197 -7.61 0.59 24.58
CA GLY A 197 -7.71 -0.70 23.88
C GLY A 197 -6.70 -1.77 24.29
N VAL A 198 -6.87 -2.97 23.73
CA VAL A 198 -6.13 -4.20 24.08
C VAL A 198 -4.66 -4.21 23.58
N GLY A 199 -4.29 -3.35 22.65
CA GLY A 199 -2.91 -3.24 22.14
C GLY A 199 -2.47 -4.31 21.13
N PHE A 200 -3.41 -4.97 20.44
CA PHE A 200 -3.08 -5.91 19.34
C PHE A 200 -2.82 -5.18 18.00
N VAL A 201 -3.33 -3.97 17.84
CA VAL A 201 -3.14 -3.09 16.68
C VAL A 201 -2.46 -1.80 17.12
N SER A 202 -1.46 -1.33 16.36
CA SER A 202 -0.75 -0.07 16.59
C SER A 202 -0.87 0.86 15.38
N PHE A 203 -1.23 2.13 15.59
CA PHE A 203 -1.46 3.07 14.48
C PHE A 203 -0.19 3.84 14.06
N GLN A 204 0.16 3.77 12.77
CA GLN A 204 1.18 4.62 12.14
C GLN A 204 0.48 5.62 11.20
N ARG A 205 0.18 6.82 11.72
CA ARG A 205 -0.34 7.93 10.93
C ARG A 205 0.75 8.44 9.98
N LEU A 206 0.61 8.15 8.70
CA LEU A 206 1.50 8.58 7.63
C LEU A 206 1.30 10.06 7.31
N ARG A 207 2.27 10.67 6.64
CA ARG A 207 2.17 12.04 6.10
C ARG A 207 2.02 12.01 4.59
N GLU A 208 1.19 12.91 4.07
CA GLU A 208 0.98 13.10 2.64
C GLU A 208 2.27 13.60 1.97
N GLY A 209 2.68 12.95 0.88
CA GLY A 209 4.00 13.13 0.26
C GLY A 209 5.17 12.47 1.00
N GLY A 210 4.92 11.86 2.18
CA GLY A 210 5.92 11.21 3.01
C GLY A 210 6.63 12.15 4.01
N ASP A 211 7.85 11.79 4.42
CA ASP A 211 8.64 12.55 5.39
C ASP A 211 9.97 13.04 4.80
N ILE A 212 10.04 14.34 4.47
CA ILE A 212 11.23 15.01 3.90
C ILE A 212 12.48 14.88 4.82
N MET A 213 12.28 14.68 6.13
CA MET A 213 13.37 14.47 7.10
C MET A 213 13.90 13.03 7.13
N VAL A 214 13.23 12.10 6.46
CA VAL A 214 13.61 10.68 6.36
C VAL A 214 14.20 10.39 4.98
N GLY A 215 15.28 9.60 4.96
CA GLY A 215 15.94 9.15 3.74
C GLY A 215 16.82 10.21 3.06
N THR A 216 17.58 9.76 2.06
CA THR A 216 18.54 10.58 1.30
C THR A 216 18.51 10.24 -0.18
N GLY A 217 18.82 11.21 -1.04
CA GLY A 217 18.73 11.03 -2.48
C GLY A 217 17.28 10.77 -2.92
N GLU A 218 17.11 9.85 -3.87
CA GLU A 218 15.81 9.40 -4.39
C GLU A 218 14.92 8.79 -3.30
N GLY A 219 15.50 8.10 -2.32
CA GLY A 219 14.79 7.51 -1.19
C GLY A 219 14.29 8.51 -0.14
N ARG A 220 14.50 9.82 -0.33
CA ARG A 220 13.97 10.85 0.58
C ARG A 220 12.44 10.89 0.52
N GLY A 221 11.80 10.99 1.68
CA GLY A 221 10.33 10.99 1.80
C GLY A 221 9.76 9.62 2.14
N TYR A 222 10.42 8.52 1.80
CA TYR A 222 9.89 7.18 2.02
C TYR A 222 9.97 6.78 3.49
N ILE A 223 8.82 6.48 4.08
CA ILE A 223 8.68 6.03 5.47
C ILE A 223 8.69 4.50 5.47
N GLU A 224 9.60 3.89 6.23
CA GLU A 224 9.62 2.43 6.38
C GLU A 224 8.37 1.94 7.12
N VAL A 225 7.68 0.96 6.53
CA VAL A 225 6.44 0.37 7.06
C VAL A 225 6.53 -1.14 7.21
N CYS A 226 7.36 -1.80 6.42
CA CYS A 226 7.62 -3.23 6.44
C CYS A 226 9.12 -3.45 6.17
N ASP A 227 9.69 -4.51 6.71
CA ASP A 227 11.11 -4.84 6.58
C ASP A 227 11.52 -4.82 5.08
N GLY A 228 12.37 -3.87 4.67
CA GLY A 228 12.82 -3.69 3.27
C GLY A 228 11.93 -2.83 2.36
N LEU A 229 10.75 -2.39 2.81
CA LEU A 229 9.79 -1.58 2.04
C LEU A 229 9.47 -0.22 2.69
N GLY A 230 9.73 0.85 1.94
CA GLY A 230 9.34 2.23 2.27
C GLY A 230 8.14 2.71 1.47
N VAL A 231 7.34 3.64 2.00
CA VAL A 231 6.17 4.19 1.31
C VAL A 231 6.06 5.72 1.33
N LYS A 232 5.40 6.27 0.32
CA LYS A 232 4.80 7.62 0.31
C LYS A 232 3.30 7.49 -0.01
N GLY A 233 2.44 8.04 0.83
CA GLY A 233 1.00 8.16 0.57
C GLY A 233 0.62 9.54 0.05
N PHE A 234 -0.32 9.60 -0.88
CA PHE A 234 -0.90 10.82 -1.44
C PHE A 234 -2.42 10.69 -1.49
N LYS A 235 -3.17 11.73 -1.14
CA LYS A 235 -4.64 11.65 -1.17
C LYS A 235 -5.14 11.70 -2.61
N VAL A 236 -6.09 10.85 -2.92
CA VAL A 236 -6.90 10.88 -4.15
C VAL A 236 -8.36 11.13 -3.78
N SER A 237 -9.18 11.55 -4.73
CA SER A 237 -10.61 11.78 -4.52
C SER A 237 -11.39 10.55 -4.99
N HIS A 238 -12.38 10.12 -4.21
CA HIS A 238 -13.16 8.91 -4.43
C HIS A 238 -14.66 9.24 -4.29
N GLY A 239 -15.16 10.11 -5.16
CA GLY A 239 -16.56 10.51 -5.12
C GLY A 239 -16.88 11.54 -4.05
N ASN A 240 -18.18 11.75 -3.84
CA ASN A 240 -18.71 12.94 -3.19
C ASN A 240 -19.88 12.62 -2.27
N CYS A 241 -19.95 13.28 -1.11
CA CYS A 241 -21.06 13.12 -0.19
C CYS A 241 -22.34 13.76 -0.77
N MET A 242 -23.45 13.01 -0.77
CA MET A 242 -24.79 13.43 -1.24
C MET A 242 -25.45 14.53 -0.38
N LYS A 243 -24.80 15.01 0.68
CA LYS A 243 -25.30 16.10 1.53
C LYS A 243 -24.72 17.42 1.06
N GLU A 244 -25.56 18.28 0.47
CA GLU A 244 -25.21 19.68 0.29
C GLU A 244 -24.87 20.32 1.65
N PRO A 245 -23.84 21.20 1.72
CA PRO A 245 -23.64 22.04 2.90
C PRO A 245 -24.89 22.88 3.15
N GLN A 246 -25.57 22.64 4.28
CA GLN A 246 -26.66 23.49 4.76
C GLN A 246 -26.17 24.95 4.72
N PRO A 247 -26.82 25.85 3.95
CA PRO A 247 -26.34 27.22 3.82
C PRO A 247 -26.36 27.87 5.20
N THR A 248 -25.19 28.28 5.69
CA THR A 248 -25.03 28.77 7.06
C THR A 248 -25.98 29.93 7.29
N ARG A 249 -27.01 29.72 8.14
CA ARG A 249 -28.00 30.74 8.51
C ARG A 249 -27.31 31.83 9.33
N SER A 250 -26.68 32.76 8.61
CA SER A 250 -26.09 33.96 9.17
C SER A 250 -27.15 34.67 10.01
N GLN A 251 -26.89 34.80 11.32
CA GLN A 251 -27.78 35.52 12.22
C GLN A 251 -27.66 37.02 11.96
N ARG A 252 -28.27 37.49 10.86
CA ARG A 252 -28.51 38.90 10.61
C ARG A 252 -29.56 39.36 11.63
N GLY A 253 -29.09 39.85 12.77
CA GLY A 253 -29.95 40.32 13.84
C GLY A 253 -30.91 41.40 13.36
N SER A 254 -32.21 41.19 13.61
CA SER A 254 -33.25 42.19 13.40
C SER A 254 -34.29 42.05 14.51
N LEU A 255 -34.33 43.02 15.41
CA LEU A 255 -35.47 43.24 16.30
C LEU A 255 -36.64 43.76 15.44
N GLY A 256 -37.85 43.21 15.60
CA GLY A 256 -38.98 43.61 14.75
C GLY A 256 -40.30 42.86 14.93
N SER A 257 -41.05 43.23 15.97
CA SER A 257 -42.54 43.31 16.01
C SER A 257 -43.42 42.18 15.43
N ILE A 258 -44.06 41.42 16.34
CA ILE A 258 -45.52 41.15 16.42
C ILE A 258 -46.25 40.82 15.10
N SER A 259 -46.70 39.57 14.93
CA SER A 259 -48.14 39.20 14.97
C SER A 259 -48.38 37.70 14.70
N GLU A 260 -49.20 37.06 15.54
CA GLU A 260 -49.92 35.81 15.24
C GLU A 260 -51.43 36.07 15.34
N PRO A 261 -52.26 35.44 14.49
CA PRO A 261 -53.68 35.24 14.73
C PRO A 261 -53.98 33.82 15.26
N ASP A 262 -54.93 33.70 16.18
CA ASP A 262 -55.40 32.43 16.73
C ASP A 262 -55.85 31.39 15.67
N TYR A 263 -55.65 30.11 16.00
CA TYR A 263 -56.63 29.08 15.67
C TYR A 263 -56.91 28.19 16.88
N SER A 264 -58.05 28.41 17.52
CA SER A 264 -58.50 27.64 18.68
C SER A 264 -59.55 26.59 18.29
N ALA A 265 -59.29 25.32 18.63
CA ALA A 265 -60.24 24.30 19.10
C ALA A 265 -59.68 22.87 18.95
N PHE A 266 -59.55 22.14 20.05
CA PHE A 266 -60.48 21.06 20.44
C PHE A 266 -60.13 20.57 21.86
N LYS A 267 -61.10 19.96 22.56
CA LYS A 267 -60.94 19.48 23.95
C LYS A 267 -60.91 17.95 24.02
N GLY A 268 -60.01 17.42 24.86
CA GLY A 268 -59.96 16.03 25.33
C GLY A 268 -59.06 15.95 26.57
N PRO A 269 -59.43 15.29 27.69
CA PRO A 269 -58.81 15.59 28.99
C PRO A 269 -57.88 14.51 29.57
N ASP A 270 -57.20 14.94 30.64
CA ASP A 270 -56.85 14.23 31.88
C ASP A 270 -55.44 13.65 32.15
N HIS A 271 -54.92 14.12 33.30
CA HIS A 271 -54.10 13.40 34.30
C HIS A 271 -52.66 12.99 33.91
N ARG A 272 -51.58 13.43 34.60
CA ARG A 272 -51.39 14.14 35.89
C ARG A 272 -50.03 14.88 35.91
N ASN A 273 -49.98 16.05 36.54
CA ASN A 273 -48.74 16.63 37.10
C ASN A 273 -48.52 16.13 38.53
N LEU A 274 -47.26 16.06 38.99
CA LEU A 274 -46.90 16.37 40.38
C LEU A 274 -45.38 16.61 40.52
N SER A 275 -45.03 17.80 40.99
CA SER A 275 -43.65 18.21 41.33
C SER A 275 -43.69 18.99 42.65
N ILE A 276 -42.73 18.80 43.57
CA ILE A 276 -42.18 19.83 44.48
C ILE A 276 -41.01 19.25 45.34
N PRO A 277 -39.98 20.05 45.71
CA PRO A 277 -38.76 19.59 46.39
C PRO A 277 -38.66 20.01 47.88
N TYR A 278 -37.54 19.72 48.57
CA TYR A 278 -36.98 20.58 49.65
C TYR A 278 -35.45 20.35 49.87
N VAL A 279 -34.83 21.03 50.86
CA VAL A 279 -33.41 21.46 50.87
C VAL A 279 -32.75 21.45 52.28
N PHE A 280 -31.39 21.49 52.32
CA PHE A 280 -30.44 21.95 53.39
C PHE A 280 -29.79 20.95 54.39
N GLY A 281 -28.48 21.16 54.66
CA GLY A 281 -27.72 20.60 55.81
C GLY A 281 -26.18 20.69 55.71
N THR A 282 -25.50 21.45 56.60
CA THR A 282 -24.04 21.57 56.89
C THR A 282 -23.87 22.08 58.36
N PRO A 283 -22.69 22.35 59.00
CA PRO A 283 -21.26 22.35 58.57
C PRO A 283 -20.22 21.75 59.60
N GLY A 284 -18.91 21.96 59.36
CA GLY A 284 -17.75 21.68 60.27
C GLY A 284 -16.70 20.75 59.65
N GLU A 285 -15.37 20.83 59.86
CA GLU A 285 -14.50 21.70 60.68
C GLU A 285 -13.12 21.93 59.95
N GLN A 286 -12.10 22.58 60.54
CA GLN A 286 -10.92 23.14 59.82
C GLN A 286 -9.53 22.79 60.42
N THR A 287 -8.47 22.73 59.59
CA THR A 287 -7.10 23.28 59.87
C THR A 287 -6.20 23.21 58.59
N PRO A 288 -5.10 24.02 58.47
CA PRO A 288 -4.57 24.41 57.14
C PRO A 288 -3.14 23.98 56.78
N GLY A 289 -2.81 24.08 55.47
CA GLY A 289 -1.45 24.07 54.90
C GLY A 289 -1.38 24.94 53.64
N GLN A 290 -0.26 25.64 53.41
CA GLN A 290 -0.07 26.62 52.32
C GLN A 290 0.03 25.94 50.93
N SER A 291 -0.38 26.53 49.79
CA SER A 291 0.25 27.74 49.23
C SER A 291 -0.53 28.39 48.07
N TYR A 292 -0.44 29.73 48.00
CA TYR A 292 -0.67 30.66 46.86
C TYR A 292 -1.56 30.26 45.67
N TYR A 293 -2.71 30.92 45.57
CA TYR A 293 -3.50 31.07 44.34
C TYR A 293 -3.23 32.41 43.63
N SER A 294 -3.45 32.44 42.32
CA SER A 294 -3.74 33.63 41.51
C SER A 294 -4.88 33.31 40.54
N PRO A 295 -5.66 34.30 40.06
CA PRO A 295 -7.03 34.06 39.61
C PRO A 295 -7.12 33.27 38.31
N GLY A 296 -8.13 32.38 38.24
CA GLY A 296 -8.31 31.47 37.12
C GLY A 296 -8.82 32.15 35.85
N VAL A 297 -8.15 31.85 34.73
CA VAL A 297 -8.75 31.98 33.40
C VAL A 297 -9.69 30.79 33.21
N GLN A 298 -10.97 31.06 32.87
CA GLN A 298 -11.93 30.00 32.59
C GLN A 298 -11.43 29.11 31.44
N GLY A 299 -11.50 27.79 31.64
CA GLY A 299 -11.03 26.83 30.66
C GLY A 299 -11.75 27.01 29.32
N ARG A 300 -11.00 27.39 28.27
CA ARG A 300 -11.52 27.35 26.90
C ARG A 300 -11.72 25.89 26.53
N SER A 301 -12.97 25.43 26.63
CA SER A 301 -13.40 24.22 25.95
C SER A 301 -13.08 24.39 24.46
N PHE A 302 -12.26 23.50 23.91
CA PHE A 302 -11.98 23.46 22.48
C PHE A 302 -13.18 22.85 21.76
N THR A 303 -14.27 23.62 21.67
CA THR A 303 -15.36 23.34 20.73
C THR A 303 -14.81 23.48 19.32
N SER A 304 -14.46 22.35 18.70
CA SER A 304 -14.09 22.27 17.30
C SER A 304 -15.30 22.66 16.43
N ASP A 305 -15.34 23.91 16.01
CA ASP A 305 -16.37 24.44 15.13
C ASP A 305 -16.27 23.73 13.76
N PRO A 306 -17.30 23.00 13.29
CA PRO A 306 -17.16 22.13 12.14
C PRO A 306 -17.18 22.92 10.82
N THR A 307 -16.00 23.15 10.25
CA THR A 307 -15.86 23.62 8.87
C THR A 307 -16.53 22.63 7.92
N PRO A 308 -17.40 23.08 6.98
CA PRO A 308 -18.12 22.18 6.06
C PRO A 308 -17.21 21.67 4.94
N GLN A 309 -16.29 20.76 5.27
CA GLN A 309 -15.31 20.16 4.35
C GLN A 309 -15.74 18.78 3.82
N HIS A 310 -16.84 18.20 4.32
CA HIS A 310 -17.34 16.88 3.91
C HIS A 310 -18.14 16.93 2.58
N SER A 311 -17.55 17.46 1.51
CA SER A 311 -18.12 17.40 0.16
C SER A 311 -17.54 16.25 -0.69
N VAL A 312 -16.27 15.89 -0.46
CA VAL A 312 -15.50 14.85 -1.16
C VAL A 312 -15.20 13.71 -0.19
N VAL A 313 -15.18 12.47 -0.69
CA VAL A 313 -14.64 11.31 0.03
C VAL A 313 -13.17 11.16 -0.37
N ASP A 314 -12.28 11.13 0.61
CA ASP A 314 -10.84 10.93 0.39
C ASP A 314 -10.49 9.44 0.31
N SER A 315 -9.53 9.11 -0.55
CA SER A 315 -8.84 7.81 -0.62
C SER A 315 -7.32 8.07 -0.73
N THR A 316 -6.50 7.02 -0.83
CA THR A 316 -5.03 7.14 -0.87
C THR A 316 -4.40 6.33 -2.00
N ALA A 317 -3.42 6.93 -2.69
CA ALA A 317 -2.47 6.25 -3.55
C ALA A 317 -1.11 6.13 -2.85
N TYR A 318 -0.48 4.96 -2.91
CA TYR A 318 0.80 4.65 -2.28
C TYR A 318 1.87 4.29 -3.31
N PHE A 319 2.96 5.06 -3.33
CA PHE A 319 4.22 4.59 -3.91
C PHE A 319 4.91 3.70 -2.89
N ILE A 320 5.22 2.46 -3.27
CA ILE A 320 5.92 1.47 -2.45
C ILE A 320 7.28 1.20 -3.09
N ARG A 321 8.35 1.45 -2.33
CA ARG A 321 9.76 1.35 -2.79
C ARG A 321 10.50 0.24 -2.07
N ASP A 322 11.15 -0.62 -2.83
CA ASP A 322 12.15 -1.56 -2.35
C ASP A 322 13.46 -0.83 -2.06
N TYR A 323 14.01 -0.97 -0.85
CA TYR A 323 15.22 -0.24 -0.46
C TYR A 323 16.51 -0.77 -1.11
N ASP A 324 16.59 -2.06 -1.44
CA ASP A 324 17.82 -2.69 -1.97
C ASP A 324 18.07 -2.38 -3.45
N THR A 325 17.02 -2.43 -4.29
CA THR A 325 17.09 -2.18 -5.74
C THR A 325 16.61 -0.79 -6.14
N SER A 326 15.96 -0.06 -5.22
CA SER A 326 15.30 1.23 -5.48
C SER A 326 14.11 1.18 -6.45
N LYS A 327 13.59 0.00 -6.78
CA LYS A 327 12.38 -0.18 -7.61
C LYS A 327 11.10 0.24 -6.89
N GLU A 328 10.10 0.65 -7.66
CA GLU A 328 8.80 1.10 -7.14
C GLU A 328 7.61 0.45 -7.85
N VAL A 329 6.54 0.23 -7.09
CA VAL A 329 5.16 0.05 -7.58
C VAL A 329 4.27 1.16 -7.00
N LEU A 330 3.24 1.54 -7.76
CA LEU A 330 2.23 2.51 -7.34
C LEU A 330 0.90 1.76 -7.18
N ILE A 331 0.30 1.79 -5.99
CA ILE A 331 -0.97 1.12 -5.69
C ILE A 331 -1.99 2.16 -5.23
N PHE A 332 -3.10 2.26 -5.96
CA PHE A 332 -4.25 3.08 -5.61
C PHE A 332 -5.24 2.26 -4.77
N GLY A 333 -5.93 2.91 -3.83
CA GLY A 333 -7.29 2.51 -3.47
C GLY A 333 -8.30 3.12 -4.44
N ASP A 334 -9.58 3.05 -4.11
CA ASP A 334 -10.67 3.56 -4.95
C ASP A 334 -10.47 5.04 -5.31
N VAL A 335 -10.82 5.41 -6.54
CA VAL A 335 -10.49 6.72 -7.09
C VAL A 335 -11.38 7.12 -8.27
N GLU A 336 -11.76 8.40 -8.32
CA GLU A 336 -12.51 9.01 -9.41
C GLU A 336 -11.57 9.78 -10.37
N PRO A 337 -11.89 9.91 -11.67
CA PRO A 337 -11.02 10.59 -12.63
C PRO A 337 -11.02 12.12 -12.43
N ASP A 338 -9.91 12.77 -12.79
CA ASP A 338 -9.77 14.23 -12.65
C ASP A 338 -10.73 15.01 -13.57
N SER A 339 -11.30 14.35 -14.59
CA SER A 339 -12.34 14.89 -15.48
C SER A 339 -13.74 14.97 -14.85
N ILE A 340 -13.99 14.24 -13.75
CA ILE A 340 -15.29 14.20 -13.05
C ILE A 340 -15.18 14.76 -11.62
N SER A 341 -14.00 14.63 -10.98
CA SER A 341 -13.83 15.01 -9.58
C SER A 341 -14.13 16.49 -9.30
N ARG A 342 -14.78 16.74 -8.16
CA ARG A 342 -14.91 18.10 -7.60
C ARG A 342 -13.59 18.66 -7.05
N VAL A 343 -12.62 17.79 -6.76
CA VAL A 343 -11.27 18.14 -6.31
C VAL A 343 -10.30 17.19 -7.01
N PRO A 344 -9.91 17.47 -8.27
CA PRO A 344 -8.96 16.64 -9.02
C PRO A 344 -7.60 16.56 -8.32
N ARG A 345 -6.98 15.38 -8.35
CA ARG A 345 -5.69 15.08 -7.70
C ARG A 345 -4.79 14.12 -8.49
N LEU A 346 -5.32 13.31 -9.41
CA LEU A 346 -4.54 12.31 -10.17
C LEU A 346 -3.37 12.94 -10.91
N ALA A 347 -3.53 14.14 -11.49
CA ALA A 347 -2.45 14.89 -12.12
C ALA A 347 -1.23 15.13 -11.20
N ASN A 348 -1.41 15.25 -9.87
CA ASN A 348 -0.31 15.37 -8.91
C ASN A 348 0.41 14.03 -8.69
N ILE A 349 -0.34 12.92 -8.71
CA ILE A 349 0.22 11.55 -8.63
C ILE A 349 1.03 11.26 -9.89
N TRP A 350 0.52 11.65 -11.06
CA TRP A 350 1.21 11.52 -12.35
C TRP A 350 2.48 12.36 -12.43
N ALA A 351 2.50 13.55 -11.81
CA ALA A 351 3.71 14.38 -11.71
C ALA A 351 4.84 13.73 -10.86
N GLU A 352 4.50 13.01 -9.77
CA GLU A 352 5.46 12.23 -8.96
C GLU A 352 5.84 10.90 -9.65
N ALA A 353 4.95 10.32 -10.45
CA ALA A 353 5.18 9.05 -11.17
C ALA A 353 6.01 9.20 -12.45
N ALA A 354 5.79 10.25 -13.23
CA ALA A 354 6.42 10.47 -14.54
C ALA A 354 7.96 10.42 -14.54
N PRO A 355 8.71 11.08 -13.62
CA PRO A 355 10.17 10.96 -13.58
C PRO A 355 10.64 9.55 -13.25
N LYS A 356 9.92 8.81 -12.41
CA LYS A 356 10.24 7.44 -12.01
C LYS A 356 10.05 6.46 -13.18
N ILE A 357 9.00 6.66 -13.99
CA ILE A 357 8.77 5.90 -15.23
C ILE A 357 9.81 6.29 -16.29
N ALA A 358 10.17 7.57 -16.39
CA ALA A 358 11.24 8.04 -17.30
C ALA A 358 12.63 7.50 -16.96
N GLU A 359 12.86 7.10 -15.70
CA GLU A 359 14.08 6.43 -15.21
C GLU A 359 14.00 4.89 -15.23
N GLY A 360 12.81 4.30 -15.38
CA GLY A 360 12.59 2.85 -15.24
C GLY A 360 12.60 2.34 -13.80
N ILE A 361 12.41 3.24 -12.82
CA ILE A 361 12.25 2.94 -11.40
C ILE A 361 10.85 2.37 -11.12
N LEU A 362 9.81 3.01 -11.66
CA LEU A 362 8.42 2.62 -11.50
C LEU A 362 7.96 1.80 -12.73
N SER A 363 7.60 0.54 -12.51
CA SER A 363 7.20 -0.43 -13.55
C SER A 363 5.79 -1.01 -13.34
N GLY A 364 5.22 -0.92 -12.14
CA GLY A 364 3.88 -1.42 -11.81
C GLY A 364 2.94 -0.32 -11.33
N ILE A 365 1.75 -0.25 -11.92
CA ILE A 365 0.64 0.58 -11.44
C ILE A 365 -0.56 -0.34 -11.19
N PHE A 366 -1.06 -0.36 -9.96
CA PHE A 366 -2.30 -1.04 -9.58
C PHE A 366 -3.38 0.03 -9.38
N ILE A 367 -4.38 0.04 -10.25
CA ILE A 367 -5.45 1.06 -10.24
C ILE A 367 -6.80 0.40 -10.49
N GLU A 368 -7.88 0.95 -9.93
CA GLU A 368 -9.20 0.40 -10.13
C GLU A 368 -9.74 0.62 -11.55
N CYS A 369 -10.66 -0.25 -11.94
CA CYS A 369 -11.64 0.03 -13.00
C CYS A 369 -12.92 -0.70 -12.61
N SER A 370 -13.70 -0.11 -11.70
CA SER A 370 -14.89 -0.76 -11.13
C SER A 370 -15.89 -1.24 -12.17
N TYR A 371 -16.07 -0.47 -13.26
CA TYR A 371 -17.11 -0.70 -14.25
C TYR A 371 -16.53 -0.76 -15.66
N ASP A 372 -17.29 -1.33 -16.60
CA ASP A 372 -17.07 -1.17 -18.03
C ASP A 372 -17.74 0.11 -18.57
N ASP A 373 -17.52 0.45 -19.86
CA ASP A 373 -17.99 1.71 -20.42
C ASP A 373 -19.52 1.87 -20.55
N SER A 374 -20.31 0.81 -20.37
CA SER A 374 -21.77 0.94 -20.32
C SER A 374 -22.29 1.66 -19.07
N GLN A 375 -21.47 1.80 -18.01
CA GLN A 375 -21.82 2.55 -16.81
C GLN A 375 -21.69 4.07 -17.04
N PRO A 376 -22.77 4.88 -16.92
CA PRO A 376 -22.70 6.34 -17.12
C PRO A 376 -21.98 7.09 -15.99
N ASP A 377 -21.32 8.20 -16.32
CA ASP A 377 -20.53 9.04 -15.39
C ASP A 377 -21.28 9.39 -14.09
N ALA A 378 -22.56 9.75 -14.21
CA ALA A 378 -23.42 10.16 -13.10
C ALA A 378 -23.70 9.07 -12.05
N VAL A 379 -23.35 7.81 -12.35
CA VAL A 379 -23.53 6.64 -11.46
C VAL A 379 -22.23 5.82 -11.30
N LEU A 380 -21.07 6.43 -11.56
CA LEU A 380 -19.77 5.85 -11.16
C LEU A 380 -19.52 5.95 -9.65
N PHE A 381 -20.22 6.85 -8.94
CA PHE A 381 -20.14 7.05 -7.48
C PHE A 381 -18.74 7.24 -6.87
N GLY A 382 -17.75 7.60 -7.68
CA GLY A 382 -16.37 7.82 -7.22
C GLY A 382 -15.33 6.84 -7.79
N HIS A 383 -15.69 6.08 -8.83
CA HIS A 383 -14.90 5.01 -9.44
C HIS A 383 -14.51 5.27 -10.90
N LEU A 384 -13.69 4.38 -11.48
CA LEU A 384 -13.22 4.42 -12.87
C LEU A 384 -13.97 3.47 -13.83
N ALA A 385 -13.85 3.78 -15.12
CA ALA A 385 -14.28 2.98 -16.27
C ALA A 385 -13.21 3.09 -17.40
N PRO A 386 -13.18 2.24 -18.45
CA PRO A 386 -12.02 2.14 -19.35
C PRO A 386 -11.67 3.45 -20.07
N ARG A 387 -12.68 4.20 -20.53
CA ARG A 387 -12.48 5.56 -21.10
C ARG A 387 -11.70 6.50 -20.17
N HIS A 388 -11.90 6.37 -18.86
CA HIS A 388 -11.26 7.20 -17.84
C HIS A 388 -9.85 6.71 -17.53
N VAL A 389 -9.65 5.40 -17.35
CA VAL A 389 -8.31 4.82 -17.16
C VAL A 389 -7.39 5.20 -18.33
N VAL A 390 -7.89 5.12 -19.57
CA VAL A 390 -7.10 5.49 -20.76
C VAL A 390 -6.88 7.01 -20.87
N ALA A 391 -7.82 7.86 -20.46
CA ALA A 391 -7.61 9.31 -20.39
C ALA A 391 -6.53 9.71 -19.35
N GLU A 392 -6.52 9.06 -18.19
CA GLU A 392 -5.50 9.25 -17.16
C GLU A 392 -4.13 8.70 -17.63
N MET A 393 -4.11 7.53 -18.30
CA MET A 393 -2.88 7.01 -18.91
C MET A 393 -2.38 7.89 -20.07
N LYS A 394 -3.25 8.54 -20.86
CA LYS A 394 -2.87 9.55 -21.88
C LYS A 394 -2.19 10.76 -21.22
N THR A 395 -2.68 11.19 -20.06
CA THR A 395 -2.11 12.28 -19.26
C THR A 395 -0.74 11.91 -18.69
N LEU A 396 -0.62 10.74 -18.05
CA LEU A 396 0.66 10.20 -17.56
C LEU A 396 1.67 10.00 -18.69
N ALA A 397 1.22 9.45 -19.83
CA ALA A 397 2.02 9.27 -21.04
C ALA A 397 2.61 10.59 -21.55
N GLN A 398 1.84 11.67 -21.54
CA GLN A 398 2.33 13.00 -21.93
C GLN A 398 3.39 13.52 -20.95
N MET A 399 3.14 13.46 -19.63
CA MET A 399 4.13 13.86 -18.62
C MET A 399 5.45 13.07 -18.75
N VAL A 400 5.37 11.78 -19.10
CA VAL A 400 6.56 10.94 -19.36
C VAL A 400 7.25 11.30 -20.69
N LYS A 401 6.52 11.70 -21.75
CA LYS A 401 7.12 12.27 -22.99
C LYS A 401 7.93 13.52 -22.65
N ASP A 402 7.34 14.45 -21.89
CA ASP A 402 7.93 15.75 -21.57
C ASP A 402 9.19 15.61 -20.68
N GLU A 403 9.12 14.76 -19.66
CA GLU A 403 10.26 14.50 -18.76
C GLU A 403 11.41 13.74 -19.46
N LYS A 404 11.10 12.78 -20.36
CA LYS A 404 12.10 12.16 -21.24
C LYS A 404 12.76 13.20 -22.17
N ALA A 405 11.99 14.14 -22.71
CA ALA A 405 12.50 15.21 -23.57
C ALA A 405 13.39 16.21 -22.79
N ALA A 406 12.96 16.65 -21.60
CA ALA A 406 13.76 17.51 -20.71
C ALA A 406 15.12 16.87 -20.39
N ARG A 407 15.12 15.58 -20.02
CA ARG A 407 16.34 14.80 -19.76
C ARG A 407 17.24 14.67 -20.98
N ALA A 408 16.68 14.53 -22.18
CA ALA A 408 17.44 14.48 -23.43
C ALA A 408 18.12 15.83 -23.74
N LEU A 409 17.40 16.94 -23.57
CA LEU A 409 17.92 18.30 -23.69
C LEU A 409 19.07 18.54 -22.69
N ASP A 410 18.87 18.17 -21.43
CA ASP A 410 19.86 18.36 -20.36
C ASP A 410 21.14 17.54 -20.62
N ARG A 411 20.99 16.29 -21.07
CA ARG A 411 22.12 15.44 -21.53
C ARG A 411 22.83 16.07 -22.74
N ALA A 412 22.11 16.69 -23.67
CA ALA A 412 22.71 17.38 -24.84
C ALA A 412 23.47 18.66 -24.44
N GLN A 413 22.92 19.48 -23.53
CA GLN A 413 23.60 20.67 -23.00
C GLN A 413 24.88 20.30 -22.24
N ARG A 414 24.84 19.27 -21.37
CA ARG A 414 26.00 18.76 -20.64
C ARG A 414 27.09 18.22 -21.60
N LYS A 415 26.71 17.58 -22.71
CA LYS A 415 27.65 17.21 -23.79
C LYS A 415 28.29 18.44 -24.44
N ARG A 416 27.48 19.43 -24.87
CA ARG A 416 27.98 20.68 -25.50
C ARG A 416 28.98 21.43 -24.61
N LYS A 417 28.69 21.57 -23.30
CA LYS A 417 29.59 22.22 -22.33
C LYS A 417 30.89 21.44 -22.08
N ARG A 418 30.88 20.11 -22.20
CA ARG A 418 32.12 19.30 -22.16
C ARG A 418 32.96 19.49 -23.42
N SER A 419 32.35 19.55 -24.61
CA SER A 419 33.09 19.83 -25.85
C SER A 419 33.68 21.24 -25.90
N SER A 420 33.00 22.27 -25.38
CA SER A 420 33.56 23.63 -25.35
C SER A 420 34.77 23.74 -24.40
N ASN A 421 34.72 23.09 -23.23
CA ASN A 421 35.87 23.04 -22.32
C ASN A 421 37.04 22.20 -22.87
N GLY A 422 36.83 21.33 -23.85
CA GLY A 422 37.88 20.56 -24.52
C GLY A 422 38.74 21.35 -25.51
N LEU A 423 38.33 22.57 -25.88
CA LEU A 423 39.03 23.41 -26.86
C LEU A 423 39.90 24.52 -26.23
N ASN A 424 39.79 24.75 -24.93
CA ASN A 424 40.55 25.79 -24.21
C ASN A 424 41.81 25.23 -23.50
N ILE A 425 42.53 24.30 -24.15
CA ILE A 425 43.88 23.87 -23.72
C ILE A 425 44.90 24.19 -24.84
N THR A 426 44.98 25.47 -25.19
CA THR A 426 46.04 26.02 -26.03
C THR A 426 46.56 27.34 -25.43
N MET A 427 47.69 27.22 -24.73
CA MET A 427 48.81 28.18 -24.83
C MET A 427 48.54 29.64 -24.43
N ASP A 428 48.27 29.88 -23.14
CA ASP A 428 48.53 31.18 -22.49
C ASP A 428 48.80 30.98 -20.98
N ASP A 429 50.03 30.56 -20.64
CA ASP A 429 50.59 30.64 -19.27
C ASP A 429 52.14 30.70 -19.31
N ILE A 430 52.68 31.74 -19.96
CA ILE A 430 54.11 32.08 -19.91
C ILE A 430 54.29 33.59 -19.66
N THR A 431 53.82 34.07 -18.51
CA THR A 431 54.31 35.17 -17.65
C THR A 431 53.22 35.46 -16.62
N ASP A 432 53.45 35.52 -15.31
CA ASP A 432 54.55 36.24 -14.63
C ASP A 432 54.99 35.52 -13.33
N ASN A 433 56.15 35.89 -12.78
CA ASN A 433 56.78 35.24 -11.63
C ASN A 433 57.49 36.24 -10.69
N LYS A 434 56.86 36.56 -9.54
CA LYS A 434 57.54 37.19 -8.39
C LYS A 434 56.87 36.96 -7.04
N LYS A 435 57.63 36.31 -6.14
CA LYS A 435 57.69 36.49 -4.66
C LYS A 435 56.40 36.15 -3.86
N ARG A 436 56.24 35.05 -3.09
CA ARG A 436 57.09 34.16 -2.24
C ARG A 436 57.27 34.62 -0.77
N ASN A 437 56.69 33.86 0.17
CA ASN A 437 57.04 33.61 1.61
C ASN A 437 55.76 33.26 2.41
N LYS A 438 55.65 32.36 3.42
CA LYS A 438 56.49 31.36 4.16
C LYS A 438 55.50 30.23 4.60
N SER A 439 55.72 28.91 4.76
CA SER A 439 56.83 28.00 5.19
C SER A 439 57.09 27.98 6.73
N VAL A 440 57.09 26.87 7.49
CA VAL A 440 57.21 25.40 7.22
C VAL A 440 56.41 24.58 8.27
N ILE A 441 56.12 23.26 8.08
CA ILE A 441 56.63 22.07 8.85
C ILE A 441 55.86 20.82 8.27
N THR A 442 56.43 19.84 7.55
CA THR A 442 57.32 18.67 7.89
C THR A 442 56.67 17.60 8.78
N ARG A 443 56.84 16.27 8.62
CA ARG A 443 57.66 15.33 7.76
C ARG A 443 57.06 13.88 7.94
N SER A 444 57.46 12.73 7.33
CA SER A 444 58.35 12.31 6.22
C SER A 444 58.20 10.80 5.89
N SER A 445 58.54 10.39 4.65
CA SER A 445 59.03 9.04 4.22
C SER A 445 58.08 7.80 4.32
N SER A 446 58.23 6.72 3.53
CA SER A 446 59.42 6.24 2.77
C SER A 446 59.14 5.52 1.41
N MET A 447 59.88 5.97 0.38
CA MET A 447 60.54 5.29 -0.77
C MET A 447 59.93 4.12 -1.61
N GLN A 448 60.32 4.15 -2.89
CA GLN A 448 60.13 3.25 -4.06
C GLN A 448 61.19 2.09 -4.06
N PRO A 449 61.38 1.16 -5.08
CA PRO A 449 61.13 1.36 -6.54
C PRO A 449 60.95 0.20 -7.59
N ARG A 450 60.33 0.62 -8.73
CA ARG A 450 60.68 0.37 -10.17
C ARG A 450 60.41 -0.95 -10.94
N ARG A 451 59.90 -0.74 -12.18
CA ARG A 451 60.02 -1.49 -13.47
C ARG A 451 59.32 -2.88 -13.56
N GLY A 452 58.78 -3.29 -14.72
CA GLY A 452 58.54 -2.56 -15.99
C GLY A 452 58.13 -3.43 -17.19
N SER A 453 57.74 -2.78 -18.29
CA SER A 453 57.56 -3.29 -19.68
C SER A 453 56.35 -4.19 -20.04
N LEU A 454 55.78 -3.91 -21.21
CA LEU A 454 54.85 -4.73 -22.01
C LEU A 454 55.60 -5.36 -23.21
N PRO A 455 55.05 -6.40 -23.84
CA PRO A 455 55.16 -6.59 -25.31
C PRO A 455 53.79 -6.60 -26.03
N LEU A 456 53.81 -6.70 -27.37
CA LEU A 456 52.63 -6.66 -28.27
C LEU A 456 52.33 -8.04 -28.95
N MET A 457 51.09 -8.16 -29.47
CA MET A 457 50.57 -8.81 -30.73
C MET A 457 51.52 -9.71 -31.56
N VAL A 458 51.12 -10.76 -32.31
CA VAL A 458 49.86 -11.46 -32.75
C VAL A 458 50.31 -12.87 -33.31
N PRO A 459 49.55 -13.70 -34.09
CA PRO A 459 48.13 -14.13 -34.13
C PRO A 459 48.01 -15.71 -34.07
N GLU A 460 46.96 -16.29 -34.67
CA GLU A 460 46.79 -17.72 -35.11
C GLU A 460 46.57 -18.79 -34.00
N GLU A 461 45.79 -19.88 -34.18
CA GLU A 461 44.95 -20.33 -35.31
C GLU A 461 43.65 -21.07 -34.82
N GLU A 462 42.90 -21.72 -35.72
CA GLU A 462 41.54 -22.25 -35.51
C GLU A 462 41.41 -23.62 -34.82
N SER A 463 40.23 -23.89 -34.24
CA SER A 463 39.63 -25.24 -34.24
C SER A 463 38.10 -25.17 -34.18
N GLN A 464 37.41 -25.82 -35.13
CA GLN A 464 35.94 -25.81 -35.24
C GLN A 464 35.28 -27.00 -34.51
N ALA A 465 34.13 -26.76 -33.87
CA ALA A 465 33.16 -27.78 -33.47
C ALA A 465 31.73 -27.19 -33.56
N THR A 466 30.75 -28.01 -33.88
CA THR A 466 29.50 -27.57 -34.53
C THR A 466 28.23 -27.68 -33.67
N THR A 467 27.46 -26.58 -33.61
CA THR A 467 25.96 -26.45 -33.72
C THR A 467 25.05 -27.53 -33.11
N PRO A 468 23.93 -27.17 -32.42
CA PRO A 468 22.88 -26.36 -33.07
C PRO A 468 22.20 -25.26 -32.23
N ASP A 469 21.26 -24.58 -32.89
CA ASP A 469 20.65 -23.30 -32.52
C ASP A 469 19.86 -23.26 -31.21
N TYR A 470 19.95 -22.10 -30.54
CA TYR A 470 18.80 -21.52 -29.84
C TYR A 470 18.76 -20.00 -30.08
N ALA A 471 18.09 -19.60 -31.16
CA ALA A 471 18.07 -18.21 -31.66
C ALA A 471 17.14 -17.29 -30.83
N GLY A 472 17.51 -17.05 -29.57
CA GLY A 472 16.83 -16.14 -28.64
C GLY A 472 17.49 -14.77 -28.51
N THR A 473 17.95 -14.16 -29.61
CA THR A 473 18.62 -12.86 -29.55
C THR A 473 17.66 -11.72 -29.25
N GLU A 474 17.72 -11.22 -28.01
CA GLU A 474 17.21 -9.88 -27.68
C GLU A 474 17.89 -8.84 -28.58
N ARG A 475 17.16 -8.44 -29.63
CA ARG A 475 17.54 -7.27 -30.40
C ARG A 475 17.35 -6.05 -29.51
N ASN A 476 18.43 -5.33 -29.26
CA ASN A 476 18.40 -3.94 -28.81
C ASN A 476 17.59 -3.15 -29.86
N THR A 477 16.28 -3.06 -29.67
CA THR A 477 15.40 -2.28 -30.53
C THR A 477 15.69 -0.80 -30.29
N PRO A 478 15.84 0.01 -31.35
CA PRO A 478 15.77 1.46 -31.19
C PRO A 478 14.44 1.79 -30.52
N VAL A 479 14.49 2.57 -29.43
CA VAL A 479 13.28 2.98 -28.70
C VAL A 479 12.30 3.63 -29.68
N PRO A 480 11.08 3.09 -29.87
CA PRO A 480 10.06 3.75 -30.66
C PRO A 480 9.79 5.13 -30.05
N PRO A 481 9.81 6.23 -30.83
CA PRO A 481 9.57 7.57 -30.28
C PRO A 481 8.21 7.69 -29.58
N ASP A 482 7.24 6.88 -30.00
CA ASP A 482 5.81 7.05 -29.75
C ASP A 482 5.23 6.00 -28.77
N ALA A 483 6.03 5.55 -27.80
CA ALA A 483 5.62 4.61 -26.73
C ALA A 483 6.17 5.03 -25.34
N PRO A 484 5.61 6.08 -24.70
CA PRO A 484 6.19 6.66 -23.49
C PRO A 484 6.08 5.76 -22.25
N LEU A 485 5.03 4.95 -22.11
CA LEU A 485 4.82 4.03 -20.97
C LEU A 485 5.39 2.62 -21.23
N GLN A 486 6.27 2.47 -22.23
CA GLN A 486 6.92 1.19 -22.54
C GLN A 486 7.60 0.59 -21.31
N GLY A 487 7.15 -0.60 -20.90
CA GLY A 487 7.66 -1.31 -19.71
C GLY A 487 6.90 -1.02 -18.41
N VAL A 488 5.81 -0.25 -18.46
CA VAL A 488 4.83 -0.13 -17.37
C VAL A 488 3.72 -1.14 -17.57
N ARG A 489 3.38 -1.90 -16.52
CA ARG A 489 2.18 -2.74 -16.47
C ARG A 489 1.13 -2.06 -15.59
N VAL A 490 -0.07 -1.88 -16.13
CA VAL A 490 -1.25 -1.36 -15.46
C VAL A 490 -2.14 -2.54 -15.08
N VAL A 491 -2.09 -2.92 -13.80
CA VAL A 491 -2.86 -4.00 -13.22
C VAL A 491 -4.18 -3.44 -12.71
N ILE A 492 -5.28 -3.91 -13.28
CA ILE A 492 -6.64 -3.51 -12.93
C ILE A 492 -7.09 -4.29 -11.69
N ILE A 493 -7.48 -3.55 -10.66
CA ILE A 493 -8.03 -4.06 -9.38
C ILE A 493 -9.47 -3.54 -9.16
N HIS A 494 -10.08 -3.93 -8.05
CA HIS A 494 -11.39 -3.47 -7.58
C HIS A 494 -12.51 -3.51 -8.64
N VAL A 495 -12.58 -4.59 -9.42
CA VAL A 495 -13.60 -4.75 -10.47
C VAL A 495 -14.94 -5.14 -9.83
N LYS A 496 -16.03 -4.44 -10.13
CA LYS A 496 -17.35 -4.70 -9.54
C LYS A 496 -18.17 -5.60 -10.44
N ASP A 497 -18.52 -6.79 -9.95
CA ASP A 497 -19.29 -7.79 -10.71
C ASP A 497 -20.74 -7.30 -10.92
N THR A 498 -21.32 -7.59 -12.10
CA THR A 498 -22.73 -7.31 -12.39
C THR A 498 -23.66 -8.32 -11.73
N MET A 499 -23.16 -9.51 -11.36
CA MET A 499 -23.94 -10.65 -10.88
C MET A 499 -24.96 -11.19 -11.92
N GLU A 500 -24.64 -11.03 -13.21
CA GLU A 500 -25.46 -11.47 -14.36
C GLU A 500 -24.78 -12.59 -15.17
N ASP A 501 -25.57 -13.39 -15.90
CA ASP A 501 -25.04 -14.43 -16.80
C ASP A 501 -24.28 -13.81 -17.99
N GLY A 502 -23.00 -14.17 -18.15
CA GLY A 502 -22.19 -13.70 -19.28
C GLY A 502 -20.68 -13.94 -19.12
N PRO A 503 -19.85 -13.34 -19.98
CA PRO A 503 -18.42 -13.18 -19.70
C PRO A 503 -18.24 -12.26 -18.49
N HIS A 504 -17.30 -12.58 -17.60
CA HIS A 504 -17.03 -11.75 -16.42
C HIS A 504 -16.63 -10.33 -16.84
N VAL A 505 -17.20 -9.30 -16.19
CA VAL A 505 -17.07 -7.88 -16.56
C VAL A 505 -15.62 -7.41 -16.79
N GLY A 506 -14.65 -7.99 -16.07
CA GLY A 506 -13.22 -7.75 -16.29
C GLY A 506 -12.72 -8.04 -17.71
N GLU A 507 -13.30 -9.02 -18.42
CA GLU A 507 -12.96 -9.32 -19.81
C GLU A 507 -13.41 -8.21 -20.76
N ARG A 508 -14.61 -7.66 -20.53
CA ARG A 508 -15.16 -6.51 -21.26
C ARG A 508 -14.37 -5.22 -20.97
N ILE A 509 -13.97 -5.01 -19.71
CA ILE A 509 -13.05 -3.94 -19.31
C ILE A 509 -11.71 -4.06 -20.05
N LEU A 510 -11.10 -5.25 -20.09
CA LEU A 510 -9.81 -5.45 -20.76
C LEU A 510 -9.90 -5.19 -22.27
N MET A 511 -10.99 -5.64 -22.92
CA MET A 511 -11.25 -5.35 -24.33
C MET A 511 -11.31 -3.84 -24.57
N GLN A 512 -12.15 -3.13 -23.81
CA GLN A 512 -12.35 -1.68 -23.96
C GLN A 512 -11.08 -0.87 -23.64
N LEU A 513 -10.29 -1.26 -22.64
CA LEU A 513 -9.00 -0.61 -22.33
C LEU A 513 -8.03 -0.66 -23.53
N ASN A 514 -7.99 -1.77 -24.25
CA ASN A 514 -7.17 -1.90 -25.46
C ASN A 514 -7.81 -1.15 -26.65
N GLU A 515 -9.13 -1.23 -26.85
CA GLU A 515 -9.84 -0.48 -27.90
C GLU A 515 -9.62 1.04 -27.80
N HIS A 516 -9.72 1.62 -26.59
CA HIS A 516 -9.41 3.03 -26.37
C HIS A 516 -7.91 3.34 -26.57
N ALA A 517 -7.00 2.44 -26.15
CA ALA A 517 -5.57 2.65 -26.32
C ALA A 517 -5.13 2.61 -27.80
N ASP A 518 -5.73 1.75 -28.62
CA ASP A 518 -5.53 1.71 -30.07
C ASP A 518 -6.23 2.90 -30.76
N ALA A 519 -7.38 3.36 -30.26
CA ALA A 519 -8.02 4.58 -30.74
C ALA A 519 -7.11 5.81 -30.57
N LEU A 520 -6.29 5.89 -29.50
CA LEU A 520 -5.30 6.95 -29.33
C LEU A 520 -4.18 6.93 -30.38
N GLU A 521 -3.81 5.76 -30.91
CA GLU A 521 -2.89 5.68 -32.04
C GLU A 521 -3.54 6.23 -33.32
N ILE A 522 -4.81 5.87 -33.58
CA ILE A 522 -5.60 6.33 -34.73
C ILE A 522 -5.86 7.85 -34.66
N GLU A 523 -6.10 8.42 -33.47
CA GLU A 523 -6.21 9.86 -33.21
C GLU A 523 -4.89 10.63 -33.39
N GLY A 524 -3.75 9.94 -33.56
CA GLY A 524 -2.44 10.56 -33.74
C GLY A 524 -1.72 10.96 -32.46
N PHE A 525 -2.14 10.47 -31.28
CA PHE A 525 -1.35 10.59 -30.04
C PHE A 525 -0.16 9.60 -30.01
N GLY A 526 -0.24 8.53 -30.79
CA GLY A 526 0.67 7.39 -30.74
C GLY A 526 0.27 6.38 -29.66
N LYS A 527 1.05 5.31 -29.50
CA LYS A 527 0.74 4.26 -28.51
C LYS A 527 1.00 4.76 -27.10
N LEU A 528 0.28 4.22 -26.11
CA LEU A 528 0.65 4.38 -24.70
C LEU A 528 1.93 3.61 -24.38
N GLY A 529 2.01 2.35 -24.81
CA GLY A 529 3.13 1.43 -24.57
C GLY A 529 3.07 0.63 -23.27
N CYS A 530 2.05 0.85 -22.45
CA CYS A 530 1.79 0.06 -21.24
C CYS A 530 1.03 -1.23 -21.55
N GLU A 531 1.18 -2.24 -20.68
CA GLU A 531 0.44 -3.51 -20.72
C GLU A 531 -0.74 -3.45 -19.73
N PHE A 532 -1.98 -3.65 -20.18
CA PHE A 532 -3.15 -3.77 -19.30
C PHE A 532 -3.38 -5.23 -18.89
N VAL A 533 -3.59 -5.48 -17.59
CA VAL A 533 -3.82 -6.83 -17.03
C VAL A 533 -4.95 -6.79 -16.01
N ILE A 534 -5.95 -7.67 -16.11
CA ILE A 534 -6.99 -7.83 -15.08
C ILE A 534 -6.47 -8.75 -13.97
N SER A 535 -6.47 -8.28 -12.72
CA SER A 535 -5.98 -9.08 -11.60
C SER A 535 -6.99 -10.11 -11.07
N LYS A 536 -6.49 -11.22 -10.53
CA LYS A 536 -7.31 -12.33 -10.00
C LYS A 536 -6.76 -12.86 -8.68
N SER A 537 -7.65 -13.26 -7.78
CA SER A 537 -7.27 -13.87 -6.49
C SER A 537 -6.44 -15.14 -6.69
N GLY A 538 -5.24 -15.15 -6.13
CA GLY A 538 -4.26 -16.23 -6.26
C GLY A 538 -3.28 -16.11 -7.42
N GLU A 539 -3.28 -15.00 -8.16
CA GLU A 539 -2.17 -14.60 -9.04
C GLU A 539 -1.14 -13.72 -8.29
N ASP A 540 0.07 -13.63 -8.84
CA ASP A 540 1.13 -12.77 -8.36
C ASP A 540 1.94 -12.11 -9.49
N TYR A 541 2.46 -10.92 -9.20
CA TYR A 541 3.07 -10.00 -10.17
C TYR A 541 4.45 -9.54 -9.70
N PHE A 542 5.39 -9.44 -10.63
CA PHE A 542 6.81 -9.17 -10.37
C PHE A 542 7.30 -7.91 -11.10
N PHE A 543 8.08 -7.05 -10.43
CA PHE A 543 8.46 -5.70 -10.89
C PHE A 543 9.92 -5.32 -10.64
#